data_AF-A0A960HGU6-F1
#
_entry.id   AF-A0A960HGU6-F1
#
_cell.length_a   1.000
_cell.length_b   1.000
_cell.length_c   1.000
_cell.angle_alpha   90.00
_cell.angle_beta   90.00
_cell.angle_gamma   90.00
#
_symmetry.space_group_name_H-M   'P 1'
#
loop_
_entity.id
_entity.type
_entity.pdbx_description
1 polymer ?
#
loop_
_entity_poly.entity_id
_entity_poly.type
_entity_poly.pdbx_seq_one_letter_code
_entity_poly.pdbx_strand_id
1 'polypeptide(L)'
;MPQQQPPHGHGPVWTIVVAGGSGRRFGGMKQYERLGGRRVLDWAVAAARAAGDGVVVVVPEDDAAREGGVAGGATRSQSVRNGLAAVPADAAIICVHDG
;
A
#
# COMPACT_ATOMS: atom_id res chain seq x y z
N MET A 1 15.55 -22.59 -7.69
CA MET A 1 16.52 -21.71 -7.04
C MET A 1 15.90 -20.32 -7.00
N PRO A 2 15.47 -19.78 -5.86
CA PRO A 2 15.09 -18.37 -5.82
C PRO A 2 16.35 -17.55 -6.11
N GLN A 3 16.31 -16.74 -7.17
CA GLN A 3 17.41 -15.87 -7.51
C GLN A 3 17.52 -14.81 -6.40
N GLN A 4 18.63 -14.83 -5.65
CA GLN A 4 18.95 -13.77 -4.71
C GLN A 4 19.18 -12.49 -5.51
N GLN A 5 18.30 -11.51 -5.31
CA GLN A 5 18.42 -10.19 -5.90
C GLN A 5 19.66 -9.50 -5.29
N PRO A 6 20.52 -8.86 -6.10
CA PRO A 6 21.73 -8.21 -5.61
C PRO A 6 21.39 -7.08 -4.62
N PRO A 7 22.26 -6.79 -3.63
CA PRO A 7 22.03 -5.69 -2.70
C PRO A 7 21.97 -4.39 -3.51
N HIS A 8 20.79 -3.80 -3.50
CA HIS A 8 20.53 -2.55 -4.14
C HIS A 8 21.35 -1.44 -3.48
N GLY A 9 22.26 -0.81 -4.23
CA GLY A 9 23.09 0.32 -3.76
C GLY A 9 22.33 1.63 -3.53
N HIS A 10 21.03 1.54 -3.24
CA HIS A 10 20.15 2.63 -2.86
C HIS A 10 19.64 2.37 -1.45
N GLY A 11 19.41 3.42 -0.66
CA GLY A 11 18.88 3.28 0.71
C GLY A 11 17.47 2.67 0.75
N PRO A 12 16.81 2.65 1.93
CA PRO A 12 15.57 1.91 2.16
C PRO A 12 14.47 2.19 1.12
N VAL A 13 13.85 1.14 0.60
CA VAL A 13 12.76 1.20 -0.37
C VAL A 13 11.42 0.99 0.32
N TRP A 14 10.53 1.97 0.21
CA TRP A 14 9.20 1.92 0.79
C TRP A 14 8.12 1.91 -0.28
N THR A 15 7.02 1.20 -0.03
CA THR A 15 5.85 1.21 -0.92
C THR A 15 4.63 1.76 -0.21
N ILE A 16 3.93 2.69 -0.85
CA ILE A 16 2.61 3.16 -0.44
C ILE A 16 1.57 2.37 -1.23
N VAL A 17 0.77 1.54 -0.55
CA VAL A 17 -0.38 0.85 -1.14
C VAL A 17 -1.62 1.72 -0.95
N VAL A 18 -2.16 2.26 -2.04
CA VAL A 18 -3.29 3.17 -2.04
C VAL A 18 -4.59 2.41 -2.29
N ALA A 19 -5.35 2.20 -1.23
CA ALA A 19 -6.59 1.42 -1.20
C ALA A 19 -7.77 2.17 -0.55
N GLY A 20 -7.73 3.51 -0.51
CA GLY A 20 -8.77 4.36 0.08
C GLY A 20 -10.01 4.59 -0.79
N GLY A 21 -10.10 3.94 -1.95
CA GLY A 21 -11.22 4.15 -2.88
C GLY A 21 -12.51 3.46 -2.43
N SER A 22 -13.65 4.04 -2.81
CA SER A 22 -14.98 3.45 -2.53
C SER A 22 -15.33 2.26 -3.43
N GLY A 23 -14.53 1.97 -4.45
CA GLY A 23 -14.77 0.89 -5.40
C GLY A 23 -16.11 0.99 -6.16
N ARG A 24 -16.67 2.20 -6.30
CA ARG A 24 -18.00 2.43 -6.91
C ARG A 24 -18.22 1.75 -8.26
N ARG A 25 -17.20 1.70 -9.11
CA ARG A 25 -17.26 1.02 -10.42
C ARG A 25 -17.29 -0.51 -10.31
N PHE A 26 -16.67 -1.03 -9.25
CA PHE A 26 -16.65 -2.46 -8.93
C PHE A 26 -17.96 -2.90 -8.25
N GLY A 27 -18.69 -1.97 -7.61
CA GLY A 27 -19.96 -2.24 -6.93
C GLY A 27 -19.83 -2.44 -5.42
N GLY A 28 -18.65 -2.22 -4.84
CA GLY A 28 -18.36 -2.39 -3.42
C GLY A 28 -16.89 -2.08 -3.11
N MET A 29 -16.47 -2.25 -1.86
CA MET A 29 -15.09 -2.00 -1.42
C MET A 29 -14.14 -3.11 -1.92
N LYS A 30 -13.74 -3.02 -3.20
CA LYS A 30 -12.89 -4.00 -3.91
C LYS A 30 -11.67 -4.45 -3.10
N GLN A 31 -11.01 -3.53 -2.40
CA GLN A 31 -9.82 -3.82 -1.60
C GLN A 31 -10.06 -4.89 -0.52
N TYR A 32 -11.29 -5.04 -0.04
CA TYR A 32 -11.66 -6.03 0.98
C TYR A 32 -12.27 -7.30 0.42
N GLU A 33 -12.59 -7.34 -0.87
CA GLU A 33 -13.10 -8.54 -1.52
C GLU A 33 -12.04 -9.62 -1.65
N ARG A 34 -12.47 -10.88 -1.64
CA ARG A 34 -11.55 -12.02 -1.72
C ARG A 34 -11.27 -12.42 -3.16
N LEU A 35 -9.98 -12.56 -3.47
CA LEU A 35 -9.46 -13.17 -4.69
C LEU A 35 -8.60 -14.37 -4.29
N GLY A 36 -8.98 -15.58 -4.69
CA GLY A 36 -8.26 -16.80 -4.30
C GLY A 36 -8.19 -17.00 -2.77
N GLY A 37 -9.25 -16.65 -2.05
CA GLY A 37 -9.35 -16.84 -0.60
C GLY A 37 -8.69 -15.75 0.25
N ARG A 38 -8.01 -14.76 -0.33
CA ARG A 38 -7.35 -13.65 0.37
C ARG A 38 -7.84 -12.29 -0.15
N ARG A 39 -7.88 -11.25 0.69
CA ARG A 39 -8.37 -9.92 0.26
C ARG A 39 -7.44 -9.33 -0.80
N VAL A 40 -7.99 -8.54 -1.73
CA VAL A 40 -7.19 -7.83 -2.74
C VAL A 40 -6.11 -6.96 -2.06
N LEU A 41 -6.46 -6.25 -0.98
CA LEU A 41 -5.51 -5.47 -0.18
C LEU A 41 -4.35 -6.33 0.34
N ASP A 42 -4.66 -7.50 0.90
CA ASP A 42 -3.63 -8.36 1.50
C ASP A 42 -2.67 -8.93 0.45
N TRP A 43 -3.13 -9.14 -0.78
CA TRP A 43 -2.25 -9.48 -1.90
C TRP A 43 -1.29 -8.34 -2.25
N ALA A 44 -1.81 -7.12 -2.39
CA ALA A 44 -1.00 -5.94 -2.71
C ALA A 44 0.05 -5.68 -1.62
N VAL A 45 -0.34 -5.74 -0.35
CA VAL A 45 0.58 -5.56 0.79
C VAL A 45 1.63 -6.65 0.85
N ALA A 46 1.26 -7.92 0.61
CA ALA A 46 2.23 -9.01 0.60
C ALA A 46 3.26 -8.86 -0.53
N ALA A 47 2.82 -8.47 -1.73
CA ALA A 47 3.72 -8.22 -2.85
C ALA A 47 4.67 -7.04 -2.56
N ALA A 48 4.14 -5.95 -2.00
CA ALA A 48 4.94 -4.78 -1.62
C ALA A 48 5.99 -5.11 -0.55
N ARG A 49 5.61 -5.88 0.49
CA ARG A 49 6.55 -6.34 1.54
C ARG A 49 7.63 -7.28 1.01
N ALA A 50 7.32 -8.08 -0.01
CA ALA A 50 8.32 -8.96 -0.62
C ALA A 50 9.32 -8.20 -1.50
N ALA A 51 8.99 -6.97 -1.91
CA ALA A 51 9.76 -6.17 -2.87
C ALA A 51 10.57 -5.02 -2.23
N GLY A 52 10.40 -4.73 -0.94
CA GLY A 52 11.06 -3.60 -0.28
C GLY A 52 11.08 -3.71 1.25
N ASP A 53 11.59 -2.67 1.89
CA ASP A 53 11.88 -2.64 3.33
C ASP A 53 10.67 -2.29 4.20
N GLY A 54 9.67 -1.59 3.62
CA GLY A 54 8.50 -1.16 4.36
C GLY A 54 7.29 -0.86 3.49
N VAL A 55 6.12 -0.90 4.12
CA VAL A 55 4.83 -0.63 3.46
C VAL A 55 3.99 0.29 4.32
N VAL A 56 3.53 1.39 3.70
CA VAL A 56 2.45 2.23 4.22
C VAL A 56 1.16 1.85 3.50
N VAL A 57 0.12 1.55 4.25
CA VAL A 57 -1.19 1.21 3.69
C VAL A 57 -2.13 2.39 3.86
N VAL A 58 -2.76 2.84 2.78
CA VAL A 58 -3.73 3.93 2.79
C VAL A 58 -5.11 3.36 2.51
N VAL A 59 -6.06 3.52 3.42
CA VAL A 59 -7.41 2.92 3.37
C VAL A 59 -8.49 3.97 3.67
N PRO A 60 -9.80 3.68 3.54
CA PRO A 60 -10.83 4.60 4.02
C PRO A 60 -10.59 4.97 5.49
N GLU A 61 -10.97 6.20 5.86
CA GLU A 61 -10.70 6.75 7.20
C GLU A 61 -11.22 5.84 8.32
N ASP A 62 -12.46 5.36 8.18
CA ASP A 62 -13.11 4.46 9.13
C ASP A 62 -12.39 3.11 9.31
N ASP A 63 -11.54 2.74 8.35
CA ASP A 63 -10.81 1.48 8.33
C ASP A 63 -9.34 1.60 8.74
N ALA A 64 -8.80 2.81 8.84
CA ALA A 64 -7.37 3.06 9.06
C ALA A 64 -6.84 2.35 10.32
N ALA A 65 -7.57 2.48 11.44
CA ALA A 65 -7.19 1.83 12.69
C ALA A 65 -7.24 0.30 12.59
N ARG A 66 -8.27 -0.25 11.93
CA ARG A 66 -8.46 -1.70 11.76
C ARG A 66 -7.36 -2.32 10.90
N GLU A 67 -6.93 -1.62 9.86
CA GLU A 67 -5.91 -2.11 8.91
C GLU A 67 -4.47 -1.76 9.33
N GLY A 68 -4.30 -1.02 10.43
CA GLY A 68 -2.98 -0.51 10.85
C GLY A 68 -2.34 0.40 9.80
N GLY A 69 -3.18 1.16 9.08
CA GLY A 69 -2.78 2.06 8.00
C GLY A 69 -3.06 3.52 8.33
N VAL A 70 -2.98 4.36 7.30
CA VAL A 70 -3.35 5.78 7.38
C VAL A 70 -4.63 6.04 6.60
N ALA A 71 -5.38 7.05 7.04
CA ALA A 71 -6.58 7.49 6.34
C ALA A 71 -6.24 8.05 4.96
N GLY A 72 -6.99 7.60 3.95
CA GLY A 72 -7.00 8.20 2.63
C GLY A 72 -7.63 9.60 2.63
N GLY A 73 -7.69 10.22 1.45
CA GLY A 73 -8.39 11.48 1.26
C GLY A 73 -9.45 11.41 0.16
N ALA A 74 -10.11 12.54 -0.07
CA ALA A 74 -11.17 12.67 -1.07
C ALA A 74 -10.71 12.36 -2.52
N THR A 75 -9.41 12.39 -2.79
CA THR A 75 -8.82 12.07 -4.09
C THR A 75 -7.66 11.10 -3.93
N ARG A 76 -7.34 10.35 -5.00
CA ARG A 76 -6.15 9.49 -5.04
C ARG A 76 -4.88 10.26 -4.67
N SER A 77 -4.70 11.47 -5.20
CA SER A 77 -3.54 12.31 -4.89
C SER A 77 -3.47 12.72 -3.42
N GLN A 78 -4.61 13.00 -2.78
CA GLN A 78 -4.64 13.26 -1.35
C GLN A 78 -4.27 12.01 -0.55
N SER A 79 -4.78 10.84 -0.93
CA SER A 79 -4.40 9.56 -0.31
C SER A 79 -2.91 9.28 -0.43
N VAL A 80 -2.30 9.57 -1.59
CA VAL A 80 -0.84 9.45 -1.78
C VAL A 80 -0.09 10.42 -0.86
N ARG A 81 -0.53 11.68 -0.74
CA ARG A 81 0.08 12.66 0.18
C ARG A 81 0.03 12.20 1.64
N ASN A 82 -1.12 11.68 2.08
CA ASN A 82 -1.26 11.14 3.43
C ASN A 82 -0.32 9.93 3.65
N GLY A 83 -0.20 9.05 2.65
CA GLY A 83 0.76 7.95 2.68
C GLY A 83 2.22 8.41 2.75
N LEU A 84 2.59 9.40 1.93
CA LEU A 84 3.95 9.97 1.92
C LEU A 84 4.33 10.56 3.29
N ALA A 85 3.39 11.20 3.99
CA ALA A 85 3.62 11.75 5.32
C ALA A 85 3.92 10.69 6.40
N ALA A 86 3.58 9.42 6.14
CA ALA A 86 3.82 8.29 7.04
C ALA A 86 5.03 7.43 6.65
N VAL A 87 5.66 7.69 5.50
CA VAL A 87 6.91 7.02 5.12
C VAL A 87 8.06 7.58 5.96
N PRO A 88 9.00 6.75 6.46
CA PRO A 88 10.17 7.24 7.16
C PRO A 88 11.02 8.21 6.33
N ALA A 89 11.58 9.21 6.99
CA ALA A 89 12.35 10.26 6.33
C ALA A 89 13.65 9.78 5.67
N ASP A 90 14.15 8.61 6.05
CA ASP A 90 15.35 7.97 5.50
C ASP A 90 15.07 7.04 4.31
N ALA A 91 13.81 6.92 3.87
CA ALA A 91 13.48 6.18 2.65
C ALA A 91 14.15 6.83 1.43
N ALA A 92 14.97 6.06 0.72
CA ALA A 92 15.67 6.54 -0.48
C ALA A 92 14.80 6.43 -1.74
N ILE A 93 13.92 5.43 -1.79
CA ILE A 93 12.99 5.23 -2.91
C ILE A 93 11.59 4.99 -2.34
N ILE A 94 10.61 5.65 -2.96
CA ILE A 94 9.19 5.47 -2.63
C ILE A 94 8.45 5.01 -3.88
N CYS A 95 7.88 3.82 -3.83
CA CYS A 95 6.96 3.27 -4.82
C CYS A 95 5.52 3.59 -4.42
N VAL A 96 4.65 3.85 -5.40
CA VAL A 96 3.21 4.00 -5.18
C VAL A 96 2.47 2.94 -5.99
N HIS A 97 1.67 2.13 -5.31
CA HIS A 97 0.93 1.02 -5.91
C HIS A 97 -0.57 1.13 -5.56
N ASP A 98 -1.45 0.81 -6.51
CA ASP A 98 -2.89 0.79 -6.27
C ASP A 98 -3.32 -0.56 -5.66
N GLY A 99 -4.19 -0.50 -4.65
CA GLY A 99 -4.83 -1.68 -4.04
C GLY A 99 -6.17 -2.07 -4.67
#